data_AF-X1VAA6-F1
#
_entry.id   AF-X1VAA6-F1
#
_cell.length_a   1.000
_cell.length_b   1.000
_cell.length_c   1.000
_cell.angle_alpha   90.00
_cell.angle_beta   90.00
_cell.angle_gamma   90.00
#
_symmetry.space_group_name_H-M   'P 1'
#
loop_
_entity.id
_entity.type
_entity.pdbx_description
1 polymer ?
#
loop_
_entity_poly.entity_id
_entity_poly.type
_entity_poly.pdbx_seq_one_letter_code
_entity_poly.pdbx_strand_id
1 'polypeptide(L)'
;GSTSATYTVRAVINGSEGEPSAPAGIWSRNYLSIPLQTPDGCTPNDASVGDLDGDGEYEIVLHQAPRGRDNARSGMTDEPIFEAYKLDGTFLWRINLGKNIREGAHYTQFMVYDLDGDGKAEFACKTADGTVDGKGKVIGDANADYRNSRGYILDGPEFLTIFDGRTGAELATTDYIPPRGRVSDWGDDTGNRVDRFLACIAYVDGQRPSLVMCRGYYTRAVLTAWNFRDGQLTRVWTFDSDDGTPGNRDYRGQGNHNLSVGDVDGDGKDEIVYGACAIDHDGTG
;
A
#
# COMPACT_ATOMS: atom_id res chain seq x y z
N GLY A 1 36.13 -14.89 12.71
CA GLY A 1 36.19 -13.89 13.80
C GLY A 1 35.45 -14.41 15.03
N SER A 2 35.41 -13.63 16.11
CA SER A 2 34.66 -13.88 17.35
C SER A 2 33.30 -13.17 17.33
N THR A 3 32.46 -13.40 18.35
CA THR A 3 31.18 -12.69 18.55
C THR A 3 31.35 -11.21 18.92
N SER A 4 32.56 -10.77 19.24
CA SER A 4 32.90 -9.36 19.49
C SER A 4 33.54 -8.67 18.28
N ALA A 5 33.68 -9.39 17.16
CA ALA A 5 34.26 -8.83 15.95
C ALA A 5 33.29 -7.88 15.27
N THR A 6 33.84 -6.83 14.65
CA THR A 6 33.13 -5.95 13.72
C THR A 6 33.73 -6.10 12.33
N TYR A 7 32.90 -5.98 11.31
CA TYR A 7 33.30 -6.13 9.91
C TYR A 7 32.94 -4.86 9.13
N THR A 8 33.77 -4.52 8.16
CA THR A 8 33.50 -3.49 7.15
C THR A 8 33.82 -4.09 5.79
N VAL A 9 33.19 -3.55 4.74
CA VAL A 9 33.47 -3.90 3.35
C VAL A 9 33.90 -2.64 2.62
N ARG A 10 34.88 -2.76 1.71
CA ARG A 10 35.33 -1.68 0.83
C ARG A 10 35.12 -2.10 -0.62
N ALA A 11 34.48 -1.25 -1.41
CA ALA A 11 34.38 -1.49 -2.84
C ALA A 11 35.75 -1.26 -3.51
N VAL A 12 36.10 -2.06 -4.52
CA VAL A 12 37.28 -1.83 -5.36
C VAL A 12 36.79 -1.46 -6.76
N ILE A 13 36.97 -0.21 -7.15
CA ILE A 13 36.50 0.34 -8.43
C ILE A 13 37.72 0.74 -9.26
N ASN A 14 37.85 0.17 -10.46
CA ASN A 14 39.01 0.38 -11.35
C ASN A 14 40.37 0.10 -10.66
N GLY A 15 40.40 -0.87 -9.75
CA GLY A 15 41.60 -1.25 -9.00
C GLY A 15 41.91 -0.38 -7.77
N SER A 16 41.10 0.64 -7.49
CA SER A 16 41.25 1.51 -6.30
C SER A 16 40.24 1.12 -5.23
N GLU A 17 40.73 0.88 -4.02
CA GLU A 17 39.89 0.62 -2.84
C GLU A 17 39.21 1.92 -2.37
N GLY A 18 37.90 1.85 -2.11
CA GLY A 18 37.10 2.96 -1.63
C GLY A 18 37.04 3.07 -0.10
N GLU A 19 36.15 3.96 0.35
CA GLU A 19 35.82 4.10 1.77
C GLU A 19 35.17 2.84 2.34
N PRO A 20 35.35 2.55 3.65
CA PRO A 20 34.70 1.41 4.27
C PRO A 20 33.20 1.67 4.44
N SER A 21 32.41 0.59 4.37
CA SER A 21 31.03 0.59 4.83
C SER A 21 30.93 0.94 6.32
N ALA A 22 29.70 1.21 6.79
CA ALA A 22 29.42 1.21 8.22
C ALA A 22 29.84 -0.14 8.86
N PRO A 23 30.33 -0.13 10.11
CA PRO A 23 30.75 -1.35 10.79
C PRO A 23 29.56 -2.21 11.19
N ALA A 24 29.58 -3.49 10.81
CA ALA A 24 28.57 -4.47 11.19
C ALA A 24 29.07 -5.37 12.33
N GLY A 25 28.27 -5.51 13.39
CA GLY A 25 28.51 -6.45 14.48
C GLY A 25 28.03 -7.88 14.15
N ILE A 26 28.51 -8.87 14.90
CA ILE A 26 28.05 -10.25 14.75
C ILE A 26 26.72 -10.47 15.47
N TRP A 27 25.70 -10.93 14.75
CA TRP A 27 24.48 -11.42 15.37
C TRP A 27 24.74 -12.74 16.11
N SER A 28 24.18 -12.86 17.32
CA SER A 28 24.29 -14.08 18.12
C SER A 28 23.42 -15.23 17.59
N ARG A 29 22.49 -14.92 16.68
CA ARG A 29 21.56 -15.82 16.00
C ARG A 29 21.59 -15.55 14.50
N ASN A 30 21.06 -16.48 13.71
CA ASN A 30 20.87 -16.31 12.27
C ASN A 30 19.61 -15.48 11.92
N TYR A 31 19.11 -14.70 12.87
CA TYR A 31 17.98 -13.80 12.73
C TYR A 31 18.23 -12.54 13.57
N LEU A 32 17.68 -11.41 13.12
CA LEU A 32 17.55 -10.19 13.90
C LEU A 32 16.15 -10.17 14.53
N SER A 33 16.08 -9.93 15.83
CA SER A 33 14.81 -9.77 16.53
C SER A 33 14.47 -8.30 16.66
N ILE A 34 13.32 -7.92 16.14
CA ILE A 34 12.75 -6.59 16.29
C ILE A 34 11.62 -6.69 17.33
N PRO A 35 11.74 -6.07 18.51
CA PRO A 35 10.68 -6.07 19.50
C PRO A 35 9.48 -5.25 18.99
N LEU A 36 8.29 -5.86 19.00
CA LEU A 36 7.05 -5.24 18.53
C LEU A 36 6.17 -4.77 19.68
N GLN A 37 5.38 -3.73 19.45
CA GLN A 37 4.32 -3.25 20.34
C GLN A 37 2.94 -3.77 19.92
N THR A 38 2.83 -5.06 19.58
CA THR A 38 1.59 -5.66 19.06
C THR A 38 0.39 -5.35 19.99
N PRO A 39 -0.65 -4.66 19.48
CA PRO A 39 -1.87 -4.39 20.24
C PRO A 39 -2.60 -5.67 20.65
N ASP A 40 -3.33 -5.61 21.76
CA ASP A 40 -4.17 -6.71 22.21
C ASP A 40 -5.17 -7.14 21.11
N GLY A 41 -5.26 -8.45 20.86
CA GLY A 41 -6.13 -9.01 19.82
C GLY A 41 -5.58 -8.94 18.39
N CYS A 42 -4.42 -8.31 18.19
CA CYS A 42 -3.73 -8.28 16.90
C CYS A 42 -2.61 -9.33 16.83
N THR A 43 -2.24 -9.68 15.60
CA THR A 43 -1.05 -10.47 15.28
C THR A 43 -0.27 -9.79 14.16
N PRO A 44 1.08 -9.76 14.21
CA PRO A 44 1.90 -9.32 13.09
C PRO A 44 1.51 -10.07 11.81
N ASN A 45 1.27 -9.32 10.74
CA ASN A 45 0.80 -9.86 9.47
C ASN A 45 1.70 -9.36 8.32
N ASP A 46 1.11 -8.95 7.19
CA ASP A 46 1.84 -8.45 6.05
C ASP A 46 2.73 -7.26 6.41
N ALA A 47 3.88 -7.17 5.77
CA ALA A 47 4.84 -6.10 5.96
C ALA A 47 5.39 -5.63 4.61
N SER A 48 5.79 -4.37 4.57
CA SER A 48 6.60 -3.80 3.50
C SER A 48 7.79 -3.06 4.10
N VAL A 49 8.71 -2.63 3.24
CA VAL A 49 9.91 -1.91 3.65
C VAL A 49 10.09 -0.64 2.84
N GLY A 50 10.74 0.35 3.44
CA GLY A 50 11.13 1.61 2.83
C GLY A 50 12.15 2.30 3.73
N ASP A 51 13.04 3.08 3.14
CA ASP A 51 13.92 3.96 3.91
C ASP A 51 13.09 5.20 4.27
N LEU A 52 12.56 5.25 5.49
CA LEU A 52 11.57 6.24 5.91
C LEU A 52 12.22 7.53 6.41
N ASP A 53 13.52 7.52 6.72
CA ASP A 53 14.24 8.73 7.18
C ASP A 53 15.45 9.16 6.36
N GLY A 54 15.78 8.42 5.29
CA GLY A 54 16.79 8.74 4.29
C GLY A 54 18.21 8.39 4.72
N ASP A 55 18.37 7.43 5.63
CA ASP A 55 19.67 7.01 6.17
C ASP A 55 20.32 5.84 5.40
N GLY A 56 19.62 5.28 4.41
CA GLY A 56 20.05 4.17 3.57
C GLY A 56 19.77 2.79 4.16
N GLU A 57 19.11 2.70 5.31
CA GLU A 57 18.61 1.46 5.90
C GLU A 57 17.08 1.37 5.75
N TYR A 58 16.56 0.14 5.57
CA TYR A 58 15.12 -0.05 5.53
C TYR A 58 14.51 -0.07 6.93
N GLU A 59 13.39 0.64 7.10
CA GLU A 59 12.42 0.38 8.14
C GLU A 59 11.40 -0.66 7.69
N ILE A 60 10.71 -1.25 8.67
CA ILE A 60 9.59 -2.15 8.45
C ILE A 60 8.28 -1.40 8.73
N VAL A 61 7.39 -1.34 7.75
CA VAL A 61 5.99 -0.99 7.96
C VAL A 61 5.20 -2.29 8.08
N LEU A 62 4.59 -2.51 9.24
CA LEU A 62 3.96 -3.76 9.64
C LEU A 62 2.46 -3.57 9.87
N HIS A 63 1.65 -4.43 9.26
CA HIS A 63 0.23 -4.56 9.56
C HIS A 63 0.07 -5.40 10.84
N GLN A 64 -0.40 -4.77 11.91
CA GLN A 64 -0.86 -5.45 13.12
C GLN A 64 -2.32 -5.81 12.92
N ALA A 65 -2.57 -6.96 12.30
CA ALA A 65 -3.91 -7.35 11.89
C ALA A 65 -4.70 -7.95 13.07
N PRO A 66 -5.89 -7.44 13.40
CA PRO A 66 -6.85 -8.17 14.21
C PRO A 66 -7.50 -9.30 13.40
N ARG A 67 -8.55 -9.92 13.95
CA ARG A 67 -9.27 -10.99 13.25
C ARG A 67 -10.09 -10.43 12.07
N GLY A 68 -9.51 -10.51 10.88
CA GLY A 68 -10.16 -10.13 9.62
C GLY A 68 -11.25 -11.07 9.12
N ARG A 69 -11.90 -10.66 8.02
CA ARG A 69 -12.93 -11.41 7.31
C ARG A 69 -12.65 -11.39 5.81
N ASP A 70 -12.78 -12.54 5.15
CA ASP A 70 -12.95 -12.53 3.69
C ASP A 70 -14.24 -11.80 3.30
N ASN A 71 -14.27 -11.22 2.10
CA ASN A 71 -15.39 -10.42 1.60
C ASN A 71 -16.70 -11.21 1.48
N ALA A 72 -16.66 -12.54 1.32
CA ALA A 72 -17.86 -13.37 1.30
C ALA A 72 -18.45 -13.59 2.71
N ARG A 73 -17.75 -13.19 3.78
CA ARG A 73 -18.13 -13.46 5.17
C ARG A 73 -18.53 -12.17 5.88
N SER A 74 -19.78 -12.11 6.33
CA SER A 74 -20.25 -11.06 7.23
C SER A 74 -19.64 -11.19 8.63
N GLY A 75 -19.72 -10.10 9.39
CA GLY A 75 -19.24 -9.97 10.76
C GLY A 75 -18.48 -8.67 10.92
N MET A 76 -18.62 -8.05 12.10
CA MET A 76 -17.76 -6.93 12.49
C MET A 76 -16.30 -7.39 12.54
N THR A 77 -15.40 -6.47 12.23
CA THR A 77 -13.96 -6.59 12.43
C THR A 77 -13.52 -5.47 13.35
N ASP A 78 -12.44 -5.71 14.09
CA ASP A 78 -11.72 -4.65 14.76
C ASP A 78 -10.89 -3.84 13.74
N GLU A 79 -10.30 -2.74 14.18
CA GLU A 79 -9.71 -1.73 13.31
C GLU A 79 -8.32 -2.16 12.81
N PRO A 80 -8.02 -2.05 11.51
CA PRO A 80 -6.68 -2.32 10.98
C PRO A 80 -5.66 -1.32 11.53
N ILE A 81 -4.50 -1.82 11.97
CA ILE A 81 -3.44 -1.01 12.55
C ILE A 81 -2.13 -1.22 11.78
N PHE A 82 -1.44 -0.12 11.48
CA PHE A 82 -0.12 -0.12 10.86
C PHE A 82 0.90 0.52 11.80
N GLU A 83 2.10 -0.05 11.84
CA GLU A 83 3.21 0.46 12.66
C GLU A 83 4.50 0.49 11.86
N ALA A 84 5.39 1.42 12.18
CA ALA A 84 6.73 1.45 11.60
C ALA A 84 7.82 1.25 12.65
N TYR A 85 8.85 0.48 12.28
CA TYR A 85 9.98 0.14 13.13
C TYR A 85 11.31 0.24 12.38
N LYS A 86 12.33 0.79 13.03
CA LYS A 86 13.73 0.56 12.62
C LYS A 86 14.17 -0.86 12.97
N LEU A 87 15.23 -1.32 12.31
CA LEU A 87 15.81 -2.66 12.54
C LEU A 87 16.35 -2.85 13.97
N ASP A 88 16.65 -1.76 14.69
CA ASP A 88 17.07 -1.81 16.10
C ASP A 88 15.91 -1.96 17.10
N GLY A 89 14.66 -1.98 16.63
CA GLY A 89 13.45 -2.05 17.46
C GLY A 89 12.85 -0.70 17.84
N THR A 90 13.41 0.41 17.38
CA THR A 90 12.82 1.73 17.59
C THR A 90 11.47 1.81 16.91
N PHE A 91 10.41 1.94 17.72
CA PHE A 91 9.06 2.22 17.25
C PHE A 91 8.97 3.68 16.79
N LEU A 92 8.47 3.91 15.58
CA LEU A 92 8.35 5.24 14.99
C LEU A 92 6.94 5.82 15.18
N TRP A 93 5.92 5.10 14.72
CA TRP A 93 4.53 5.54 14.75
C TRP A 93 3.55 4.39 14.62
N ARG A 94 2.28 4.69 14.91
CA ARG A 94 1.13 3.81 14.67
C ARG A 94 0.03 4.60 13.98
N ILE A 95 -0.49 4.06 12.87
CA ILE A 95 -1.70 4.53 12.18
C ILE A 95 -2.81 3.53 12.50
N ASN A 96 -3.98 4.04 12.85
CA ASN A 96 -5.19 3.23 13.03
C ASN A 96 -6.19 3.62 11.93
N LEU A 97 -6.53 2.69 11.02
CA LEU A 97 -7.43 2.99 9.91
C LEU A 97 -8.89 3.21 10.36
N GLY A 98 -9.21 2.82 11.59
CA GLY A 98 -10.50 3.07 12.22
C GLY A 98 -11.60 2.17 11.70
N LYS A 99 -12.76 2.26 12.35
CA LYS A 99 -13.93 1.41 12.12
C LYS A 99 -14.47 1.39 10.67
N ASN A 100 -14.18 2.42 9.88
CA ASN A 100 -14.70 2.56 8.52
C ASN A 100 -13.80 1.90 7.46
N ILE A 101 -12.70 1.25 7.87
CA ILE A 101 -11.94 0.31 7.06
C ILE A 101 -12.10 -1.08 7.66
N ARG A 102 -12.52 -2.04 6.83
CA ARG A 102 -12.72 -3.43 7.26
C ARG A 102 -11.39 -4.19 7.26
N GLU A 103 -11.19 -5.06 8.24
CA GLU A 103 -9.99 -5.91 8.30
C GLU A 103 -10.15 -7.18 7.45
N GLY A 104 -9.11 -7.53 6.70
CA GLY A 104 -9.05 -8.72 5.85
C GLY A 104 -8.14 -8.52 4.63
N ALA A 105 -7.70 -9.64 4.05
CA ALA A 105 -6.66 -9.67 3.01
C ALA A 105 -6.96 -8.84 1.74
N HIS A 106 -8.22 -8.52 1.47
CA HIS A 106 -8.61 -7.83 0.23
C HIS A 106 -9.02 -6.37 0.44
N TYR A 107 -8.94 -5.84 1.66
CA TYR A 107 -9.32 -4.45 1.97
C TYR A 107 -8.12 -3.52 1.85
N THR A 108 -7.27 -3.47 2.88
CA THR A 108 -6.14 -2.55 2.89
C THR A 108 -5.00 -3.13 2.08
N GLN A 109 -4.77 -2.53 0.91
CA GLN A 109 -3.54 -2.70 0.14
C GLN A 109 -2.70 -1.46 0.40
N PHE A 110 -1.52 -1.65 0.96
CA PHE A 110 -0.66 -0.54 1.38
C PHE A 110 0.66 -0.57 0.62
N MET A 111 1.11 0.59 0.16
CA MET A 111 2.37 0.76 -0.54
C MET A 111 3.34 1.55 0.34
N VAL A 112 4.61 1.16 0.29
CA VAL A 112 5.70 1.89 0.92
C VAL A 112 6.74 2.16 -0.15
N TYR A 113 6.94 3.43 -0.48
CA TYR A 113 7.83 3.83 -1.58
C TYR A 113 8.17 5.31 -1.49
N ASP A 114 9.37 5.69 -1.93
CA ASP A 114 9.74 7.10 -2.16
C ASP A 114 9.05 7.55 -3.43
N LEU A 115 7.82 8.03 -3.29
CA LEU A 115 7.02 8.42 -4.43
C LEU A 115 7.61 9.69 -5.00
N ASP A 116 7.81 10.73 -4.19
CA ASP A 116 8.17 12.06 -4.70
C ASP A 116 9.65 12.24 -5.04
N GLY A 117 10.52 11.31 -4.65
CA GLY A 117 11.96 11.31 -4.95
C GLY A 117 12.79 12.17 -4.00
N ASP A 118 12.33 12.46 -2.78
CA ASP A 118 13.10 13.18 -1.76
C ASP A 118 14.15 12.31 -1.05
N GLY A 119 14.20 11.01 -1.36
CA GLY A 119 15.07 10.02 -0.74
C GLY A 119 14.48 9.35 0.50
N LYS A 120 13.21 9.59 0.82
CA LYS A 120 12.48 8.93 1.91
C LYS A 120 11.20 8.32 1.37
N ALA A 121 10.85 7.14 1.86
CA ALA A 121 9.63 6.47 1.47
C ALA A 121 8.41 7.03 2.20
N GLU A 122 7.30 7.21 1.50
CA GLU A 122 5.98 7.43 2.06
C GLU A 122 5.26 6.11 2.32
N PHE A 123 4.18 6.17 3.11
CA PHE A 123 3.19 5.11 3.25
C PHE A 123 1.87 5.54 2.59
N ALA A 124 1.31 4.73 1.71
CA ALA A 124 0.09 5.05 0.96
C ALA A 124 -0.94 3.93 1.06
N CYS A 125 -2.19 4.25 1.40
CA CYS A 125 -3.28 3.27 1.40
C CYS A 125 -4.66 3.93 1.32
N LYS A 126 -5.69 3.09 1.13
CA LYS A 126 -7.09 3.51 1.24
C LYS A 126 -7.44 3.80 2.71
N THR A 127 -8.06 4.95 2.95
CA THR A 127 -8.48 5.43 4.27
C THR A 127 -9.96 5.81 4.25
N ALA A 128 -10.50 6.19 5.41
CA ALA A 128 -11.88 6.60 5.57
C ALA A 128 -12.01 7.61 6.71
N ASP A 129 -13.21 8.16 6.88
CA ASP A 129 -13.56 8.95 8.06
C ASP A 129 -13.21 8.17 9.34
N GLY A 130 -12.50 8.81 10.26
CA GLY A 130 -12.09 8.20 11.52
C GLY A 130 -10.74 7.48 11.48
N THR A 131 -10.04 7.43 10.34
CA THR A 131 -8.62 7.05 10.31
C THR A 131 -7.80 8.03 11.15
N VAL A 132 -6.91 7.51 12.00
CA VAL A 132 -6.02 8.27 12.88
C VAL A 132 -4.58 8.09 12.43
N ASP A 133 -3.93 9.19 12.06
CA ASP A 133 -2.54 9.20 11.60
C ASP A 133 -1.52 8.99 12.74
N GLY A 134 -0.24 8.89 12.40
CA GLY A 134 0.86 8.68 13.35
C GLY A 134 1.09 9.82 14.35
N LYS A 135 0.43 10.97 14.16
CA LYS A 135 0.42 12.11 15.09
C LYS A 135 -0.88 12.24 15.88
N GLY A 136 -1.83 11.34 15.68
CA GLY A 136 -3.13 11.38 16.34
C GLY A 136 -4.14 12.29 15.66
N LYS A 137 -3.87 12.81 14.46
CA LYS A 137 -4.83 13.58 13.67
C LYS A 137 -5.83 12.62 13.04
N VAL A 138 -7.11 12.97 13.14
CA VAL A 138 -8.20 12.22 12.50
C VAL A 138 -8.43 12.74 11.07
N ILE A 139 -8.50 11.83 10.11
CA ILE A 139 -8.92 12.10 8.75
C ILE A 139 -10.45 12.07 8.69
N GLY A 140 -11.05 13.14 8.16
CA GLY A 140 -12.49 13.25 7.98
C GLY A 140 -13.28 13.38 9.29
N ASP A 141 -14.47 12.79 9.37
CA ASP A 141 -15.33 12.81 10.55
C ASP A 141 -15.01 11.69 11.55
N ALA A 142 -14.44 12.07 12.70
CA ALA A 142 -14.11 11.16 13.79
C ALA A 142 -15.29 10.33 14.33
N ASN A 143 -16.52 10.82 14.17
CA ASN A 143 -17.72 10.19 14.73
C ASN A 143 -18.49 9.36 13.72
N ALA A 144 -18.13 9.41 12.43
CA ALA A 144 -18.84 8.67 11.40
C ALA A 144 -18.72 7.15 11.61
N ASP A 145 -19.82 6.44 11.38
CA ASP A 145 -19.89 4.99 11.44
C ASP A 145 -20.74 4.48 10.28
N TYR A 146 -20.07 4.00 9.24
CA TYR A 146 -20.69 3.49 8.02
C TYR A 146 -20.80 1.95 8.02
N ARG A 147 -20.51 1.30 9.15
CA ARG A 147 -20.65 -0.15 9.26
C ARG A 147 -22.13 -0.51 9.33
N ASN A 148 -22.56 -1.38 8.42
CA ASN A 148 -23.90 -1.94 8.49
C ASN A 148 -23.99 -3.06 9.55
N SER A 149 -25.20 -3.56 9.80
CA SER A 149 -25.45 -4.64 10.77
C SER A 149 -24.73 -5.96 10.47
N ARG A 150 -24.20 -6.13 9.26
CA ARG A 150 -23.40 -7.28 8.82
C ARG A 150 -21.89 -7.00 8.86
N GLY A 151 -21.48 -5.82 9.33
CA GLY A 151 -20.08 -5.40 9.48
C GLY A 151 -19.38 -5.03 8.18
N TYR A 152 -20.11 -4.75 7.10
CA TYR A 152 -19.55 -4.19 5.88
C TYR A 152 -19.67 -2.67 5.86
N ILE A 153 -18.76 -2.00 5.14
CA ILE A 153 -18.76 -0.54 4.93
C ILE A 153 -19.06 -0.26 3.45
N LEU A 154 -20.35 -0.21 3.13
CA LEU A 154 -20.85 -0.10 1.74
C LEU A 154 -21.45 1.28 1.44
N ASP A 155 -21.25 2.23 2.34
CA ASP A 155 -21.68 3.63 2.25
C ASP A 155 -20.59 4.52 2.85
N GLY A 156 -20.76 5.84 2.77
CA GLY A 156 -19.81 6.83 3.23
C GLY A 156 -18.67 7.09 2.24
N PRO A 157 -17.92 8.20 2.46
CA PRO A 157 -16.79 8.55 1.62
C PRO A 157 -15.66 7.54 1.78
N GLU A 158 -14.83 7.44 0.74
CA GLU A 158 -13.64 6.62 0.72
C GLU A 158 -12.50 7.50 0.27
N PHE A 159 -11.34 7.37 0.90
CA PHE A 159 -10.21 8.24 0.66
C PHE A 159 -8.98 7.45 0.24
N LEU A 160 -8.07 8.11 -0.46
CA LEU A 160 -6.69 7.70 -0.66
C LEU A 160 -5.80 8.69 0.07
N THR A 161 -4.94 8.20 0.97
CA THR A 161 -4.04 9.03 1.76
C THR A 161 -2.59 8.62 1.55
N ILE A 162 -1.73 9.63 1.40
CA ILE A 162 -0.28 9.52 1.53
C ILE A 162 0.11 10.01 2.93
N PHE A 163 0.92 9.23 3.62
CA PHE A 163 1.46 9.51 4.93
C PHE A 163 2.98 9.64 4.86
N ASP A 164 3.51 10.56 5.65
CA ASP A 164 4.94 10.72 5.87
C ASP A 164 5.52 9.44 6.47
N GLY A 165 6.51 8.83 5.81
CA GLY A 165 7.05 7.55 6.26
C GLY A 165 7.72 7.63 7.62
N ARG A 166 8.38 8.75 7.95
CA ARG A 166 9.11 8.88 9.21
C ARG A 166 8.18 9.00 10.42
N THR A 167 7.04 9.65 10.23
CA THR A 167 6.19 10.10 11.34
C THR A 167 4.77 9.58 11.31
N GLY A 168 4.35 8.98 10.20
CA GLY A 168 2.99 8.52 9.94
C GLY A 168 1.98 9.65 9.80
N ALA A 169 2.41 10.92 9.71
CA ALA A 169 1.52 12.06 9.58
C ALA A 169 0.86 12.10 8.19
N GLU A 170 -0.41 12.48 8.13
CA GLU A 170 -1.09 12.71 6.84
C GLU A 170 -0.38 13.83 6.05
N LEU A 171 0.04 13.52 4.81
CA LEU A 171 0.62 14.49 3.88
C LEU A 171 -0.45 15.01 2.89
N ALA A 172 -1.17 14.09 2.26
CA ALA A 172 -2.21 14.41 1.29
C ALA A 172 -3.32 13.37 1.32
N THR A 173 -4.56 13.83 1.23
CA THR A 173 -5.74 12.98 1.10
C THR A 173 -6.61 13.46 -0.04
N THR A 174 -7.13 12.51 -0.84
CA THR A 174 -8.11 12.76 -1.90
C THR A 174 -9.20 11.70 -1.87
N ASP A 175 -10.27 11.89 -2.63
CA ASP A 175 -11.29 10.85 -2.80
C ASP A 175 -10.69 9.61 -3.45
N TYR A 176 -11.06 8.42 -2.97
CA TYR A 176 -10.62 7.16 -3.55
C TYR A 176 -11.24 6.96 -4.93
N ILE A 177 -10.40 6.74 -5.95
CA ILE A 177 -10.83 6.49 -7.33
C ILE A 177 -10.45 5.04 -7.72
N PRO A 178 -11.41 4.27 -8.29
CA PRO A 178 -12.80 4.66 -8.54
C PRO A 178 -13.64 4.76 -7.26
N PRO A 179 -14.65 5.65 -7.25
CA PRO A 179 -15.63 5.66 -6.19
C PRO A 179 -16.39 4.32 -6.17
N ARG A 180 -16.96 3.97 -5.01
CA ARG A 180 -17.79 2.76 -4.86
C ARG A 180 -18.89 2.62 -5.92
N GLY A 181 -19.58 3.72 -6.23
CA GLY A 181 -20.78 3.69 -7.06
C GLY A 181 -21.89 2.83 -6.44
N ARG A 182 -22.73 2.20 -7.26
CA ARG A 182 -23.69 1.20 -6.76
C ARG A 182 -22.94 -0.11 -6.57
N VAL A 183 -23.09 -0.74 -5.41
CA VAL A 183 -22.45 -2.03 -5.09
C VAL A 183 -22.72 -3.08 -6.19
N SER A 184 -23.94 -3.12 -6.72
CA SER A 184 -24.36 -4.03 -7.80
C SER A 184 -23.58 -3.88 -9.11
N ASP A 185 -22.98 -2.71 -9.38
CA ASP A 185 -22.19 -2.48 -10.60
C ASP A 185 -20.93 -3.35 -10.62
N TRP A 186 -20.51 -3.86 -9.45
CA TRP A 186 -19.41 -4.81 -9.28
C TRP A 186 -19.86 -6.27 -9.40
N GLY A 187 -21.11 -6.55 -9.74
CA GLY A 187 -21.60 -7.91 -10.04
C GLY A 187 -22.13 -8.71 -8.84
N ASP A 188 -22.29 -8.08 -7.68
CA ASP A 188 -23.16 -8.56 -6.59
C ASP A 188 -23.66 -7.38 -5.75
N ASP A 189 -24.72 -7.58 -4.98
CA ASP A 189 -25.30 -6.60 -4.06
C ASP A 189 -24.90 -6.85 -2.59
N THR A 190 -23.96 -7.77 -2.35
CA THR A 190 -23.61 -8.24 -1.01
C THR A 190 -22.38 -7.55 -0.40
N GLY A 191 -21.64 -6.79 -1.22
CA GLY A 191 -20.39 -6.15 -0.81
C GLY A 191 -19.14 -6.98 -1.10
N ASN A 192 -19.25 -8.09 -1.84
CA ASN A 192 -18.09 -8.96 -2.05
C ASN A 192 -17.13 -8.39 -3.09
N ARG A 193 -17.59 -8.27 -4.34
CA ARG A 193 -16.74 -7.88 -5.49
C ARG A 193 -16.34 -6.42 -5.48
N VAL A 194 -17.16 -5.55 -4.90
CA VAL A 194 -16.87 -4.11 -4.79
C VAL A 194 -15.61 -3.85 -3.97
N ASP A 195 -15.35 -4.62 -2.92
CA ASP A 195 -14.23 -4.38 -2.01
C ASP A 195 -13.04 -5.30 -2.29
N ARG A 196 -12.81 -5.60 -3.56
CA ARG A 196 -11.68 -6.39 -4.04
C ARG A 196 -10.59 -5.43 -4.50
N PHE A 197 -9.67 -5.08 -3.61
CA PHE A 197 -8.62 -4.10 -3.90
C PHE A 197 -7.29 -4.78 -4.22
N LEU A 198 -6.49 -4.11 -5.06
CA LEU A 198 -5.05 -4.37 -5.26
C LEU A 198 -4.33 -3.01 -5.33
N ALA A 199 -3.01 -3.00 -5.15
CA ALA A 199 -2.19 -1.82 -5.34
C ALA A 199 -0.79 -2.20 -5.82
N CYS A 200 -0.11 -1.29 -6.53
CA CYS A 200 1.29 -1.42 -6.88
C CYS A 200 1.98 -0.07 -7.08
N ILE A 201 3.30 -0.13 -7.19
CA ILE A 201 4.15 0.95 -7.70
C ILE A 201 4.58 0.58 -9.11
N ALA A 202 4.47 1.53 -10.04
CA ALA A 202 4.86 1.37 -11.43
C ALA A 202 5.52 2.65 -11.96
N TYR A 203 6.63 2.52 -12.68
CA TYR A 203 7.32 3.59 -13.37
C TYR A 203 6.68 3.83 -14.74
N VAL A 204 5.42 4.30 -14.74
CA VAL A 204 4.63 4.48 -15.96
C VAL A 204 5.15 5.59 -16.89
N ASP A 205 6.07 6.44 -16.41
CA ASP A 205 6.82 7.39 -17.23
C ASP A 205 8.25 6.89 -17.57
N GLY A 206 8.63 5.72 -17.07
CA GLY A 206 9.95 5.09 -17.21
C GLY A 206 11.06 5.70 -16.35
N GLN A 207 10.73 6.62 -15.44
CA GLN A 207 11.73 7.39 -14.68
C GLN A 207 11.40 7.54 -13.19
N ARG A 208 10.15 7.80 -12.84
CA ARG A 208 9.73 8.04 -11.45
C ARG A 208 8.51 7.20 -11.09
N PRO A 209 8.38 6.78 -9.83
CA PRO A 209 7.31 5.87 -9.41
C PRO A 209 5.95 6.55 -9.40
N SER A 210 4.94 5.90 -9.98
CA SER A 210 3.52 6.17 -9.79
C SER A 210 2.90 5.12 -8.87
N LEU A 211 1.93 5.55 -8.06
CA LEU A 211 1.06 4.68 -7.26
C LEU A 211 -0.13 4.26 -8.11
N VAL A 212 -0.41 2.96 -8.20
CA VAL A 212 -1.60 2.44 -8.89
C VAL A 212 -2.53 1.78 -7.86
N MET A 213 -3.74 2.31 -7.73
CA MET A 213 -4.80 1.74 -6.89
C MET A 213 -5.83 1.04 -7.77
N CYS A 214 -6.20 -0.19 -7.39
CA CYS A 214 -7.08 -1.04 -8.19
C CYS A 214 -8.32 -1.42 -7.41
N ARG A 215 -9.46 -1.52 -8.09
CA ARG A 215 -10.73 -2.03 -7.53
C ARG A 215 -11.41 -2.96 -8.52
N GLY A 216 -11.79 -4.13 -8.03
CA GLY A 216 -12.51 -5.16 -8.76
C GLY A 216 -11.64 -5.95 -9.73
N TYR A 217 -11.91 -7.26 -9.82
CA TYR A 217 -11.25 -8.14 -10.78
C TYR A 217 -12.12 -9.31 -11.25
N TYR A 218 -13.14 -9.72 -10.48
CA TYR A 218 -14.05 -10.79 -10.89
C TYR A 218 -15.02 -10.40 -12.01
N THR A 219 -15.33 -9.10 -12.15
CA THR A 219 -16.28 -8.56 -13.13
C THR A 219 -15.74 -7.24 -13.64
N ARG A 220 -16.28 -6.09 -13.20
CA ARG A 220 -15.70 -4.77 -13.46
C ARG A 220 -14.30 -4.71 -12.82
N ALA A 221 -13.34 -4.20 -13.57
CA ALA A 221 -11.97 -3.96 -13.12
C ALA A 221 -11.59 -2.51 -13.43
N VAL A 222 -11.03 -1.83 -12.43
CA VAL A 222 -10.62 -0.44 -12.56
C VAL A 222 -9.26 -0.26 -11.92
N LEU A 223 -8.35 0.41 -12.63
CA LEU A 223 -7.02 0.77 -12.16
C LEU A 223 -6.87 2.28 -12.32
N THR A 224 -6.32 2.95 -11.31
CA THR A 224 -6.05 4.39 -11.37
C THR A 224 -4.62 4.67 -10.93
N ALA A 225 -3.84 5.26 -11.82
CA ALA A 225 -2.47 5.70 -11.55
C ALA A 225 -2.45 7.13 -11.00
N TRP A 226 -1.56 7.35 -10.04
CA TRP A 226 -1.37 8.58 -9.31
C TRP A 226 0.11 8.91 -9.18
N ASN A 227 0.44 10.18 -9.32
CA ASN A 227 1.72 10.73 -8.92
C ASN A 227 1.56 11.49 -7.59
N PHE A 228 2.48 11.26 -6.66
CA PHE A 228 2.65 12.11 -5.48
C PHE A 228 3.91 12.95 -5.65
N ARG A 229 3.77 14.26 -5.84
CA ARG A 229 4.88 15.17 -6.17
C ARG A 229 4.62 16.51 -5.51
N ASP A 230 5.66 17.12 -4.94
CA ASP A 230 5.56 18.46 -4.33
C ASP A 230 4.40 18.58 -3.32
N GLY A 231 4.16 17.51 -2.56
CA GLY A 231 3.06 17.43 -1.59
C GLY A 231 1.66 17.24 -2.17
N GLN A 232 1.52 16.89 -3.46
CA GLN A 232 0.22 16.77 -4.14
C GLN A 232 0.02 15.40 -4.79
N LEU A 233 -1.16 14.83 -4.57
CA LEU A 233 -1.67 13.69 -5.35
C LEU A 233 -2.29 14.19 -6.66
N THR A 234 -1.78 13.70 -7.79
CA THR A 234 -2.29 14.01 -9.12
C THR A 234 -2.61 12.73 -9.87
N ARG A 235 -3.83 12.63 -10.40
CA ARG A 235 -4.24 11.47 -11.19
C ARG A 235 -3.56 11.51 -12.56
N VAL A 236 -2.95 10.40 -12.95
CA VAL A 236 -2.31 10.22 -14.26
C VAL A 236 -3.35 9.72 -15.27
N TRP A 237 -3.93 8.54 -15.00
CA TRP A 237 -4.97 7.93 -15.83
C TRP A 237 -5.91 7.04 -14.99
N THR A 238 -7.05 6.67 -15.58
CA THR A 238 -7.94 5.62 -15.06
C THR A 238 -8.30 4.68 -16.20
N PHE A 239 -7.97 3.40 -16.04
CA PHE A 239 -8.52 2.32 -16.85
C PHE A 239 -9.80 1.81 -16.18
N ASP A 240 -10.88 1.64 -16.94
CA ASP A 240 -12.14 1.07 -16.44
C ASP A 240 -12.76 0.15 -17.49
N SER A 241 -12.97 -1.11 -17.12
CA SER A 241 -13.55 -2.12 -18.02
C SER A 241 -15.00 -1.83 -18.44
N ASP A 242 -15.69 -0.93 -17.73
CA ASP A 242 -17.12 -0.65 -17.87
C ASP A 242 -17.42 0.84 -18.21
N ASP A 243 -16.42 1.65 -18.60
CA ASP A 243 -16.61 3.06 -18.97
C ASP A 243 -17.23 3.29 -20.37
N GLY A 244 -17.33 2.23 -21.18
CA GLY A 244 -17.87 2.27 -22.53
C GLY A 244 -16.83 2.41 -23.65
N THR A 245 -15.53 2.47 -23.31
CA THR A 245 -14.43 2.43 -24.28
C THR A 245 -14.46 1.09 -25.04
N PRO A 246 -14.43 1.10 -26.39
CA PRO A 246 -14.44 -0.14 -27.18
C PRO A 246 -13.26 -1.06 -26.83
N GLY A 247 -13.53 -2.34 -26.56
CA GLY A 247 -12.51 -3.33 -26.19
C GLY A 247 -12.33 -3.51 -24.68
N ASN A 248 -12.49 -2.46 -23.86
CA ASN A 248 -12.26 -2.52 -22.41
C ASN A 248 -13.10 -3.59 -21.68
N ARG A 249 -14.27 -3.95 -22.22
CA ARG A 249 -15.11 -5.01 -21.65
C ARG A 249 -14.45 -6.39 -21.64
N ASP A 250 -13.47 -6.64 -22.50
CA ASP A 250 -12.76 -7.93 -22.56
C ASP A 250 -11.82 -8.13 -21.37
N TYR A 251 -11.49 -7.06 -20.65
CA TYR A 251 -10.65 -7.05 -19.44
C TYR A 251 -11.43 -7.40 -18.17
N ARG A 252 -12.76 -7.56 -18.28
CA ARG A 252 -13.59 -7.99 -17.16
C ARG A 252 -13.23 -9.42 -16.75
N GLY A 253 -13.18 -9.68 -15.45
CA GLY A 253 -12.97 -11.04 -14.94
C GLY A 253 -11.56 -11.58 -15.11
N GLN A 254 -10.58 -10.76 -15.52
CA GLN A 254 -9.21 -11.21 -15.80
C GLN A 254 -8.25 -11.06 -14.62
N GLY A 255 -8.58 -10.23 -13.64
CA GLY A 255 -7.68 -9.95 -12.52
C GLY A 255 -7.55 -11.12 -11.53
N ASN A 256 -6.37 -11.21 -10.91
CA ASN A 256 -6.05 -12.19 -9.86
C ASN A 256 -6.20 -11.58 -8.46
N HIS A 257 -5.87 -12.35 -7.43
CA HIS A 257 -5.66 -11.85 -6.06
C HIS A 257 -4.25 -11.25 -5.85
N ASN A 258 -3.62 -10.85 -6.94
CA ASN A 258 -2.29 -10.27 -7.03
C ASN A 258 -2.14 -9.69 -8.45
N LEU A 259 -1.07 -8.93 -8.67
CA LEU A 259 -0.68 -8.40 -9.96
C LEU A 259 0.85 -8.46 -10.09
N SER A 260 1.37 -8.10 -11.26
CA SER A 260 2.81 -7.87 -11.45
C SER A 260 3.01 -6.58 -12.24
N VAL A 261 4.21 -6.01 -12.14
CA VAL A 261 4.59 -4.76 -12.79
C VAL A 261 5.92 -4.98 -13.51
N GLY A 262 6.04 -4.44 -14.71
CA GLY A 262 7.29 -4.38 -15.44
C GLY A 262 7.11 -3.94 -16.88
N ASP A 263 8.20 -3.45 -17.47
CA ASP A 263 8.35 -3.21 -18.92
C ASP A 263 8.27 -4.55 -19.68
N VAL A 264 7.11 -4.83 -20.29
CA VAL A 264 6.84 -6.07 -21.03
C VAL A 264 6.86 -5.88 -22.55
N ASP A 265 6.92 -4.64 -23.04
CA ASP A 265 6.99 -4.34 -24.47
C ASP A 265 8.31 -3.72 -24.95
N GLY A 266 9.19 -3.36 -24.01
CA GLY A 266 10.55 -2.88 -24.23
C GLY A 266 10.64 -1.36 -24.43
N ASP A 267 9.62 -0.59 -24.08
CA ASP A 267 9.62 0.87 -24.25
C ASP A 267 10.25 1.65 -23.08
N GLY A 268 10.62 0.94 -22.01
CA GLY A 268 11.26 1.48 -20.82
C GLY A 268 10.29 2.00 -19.76
N LYS A 269 8.98 1.82 -19.93
CA LYS A 269 7.94 2.16 -18.95
C LYS A 269 7.29 0.89 -18.43
N ASP A 270 6.70 0.97 -17.25
CA ASP A 270 6.08 -0.19 -16.61
C ASP A 270 4.62 -0.38 -17.03
N GLU A 271 4.30 -1.59 -17.49
CA GLU A 271 2.93 -2.08 -17.64
C GLU A 271 2.47 -2.79 -16.35
N ILE A 272 1.14 -2.91 -16.20
CA ILE A 272 0.52 -3.63 -15.08
C ILE A 272 -0.06 -4.94 -15.59
N VAL A 273 0.61 -6.06 -15.31
CA VAL A 273 0.10 -7.41 -15.56
C VAL A 273 -0.94 -7.75 -14.49
N TYR A 274 -2.20 -7.49 -14.82
CA TYR A 274 -3.36 -7.63 -13.95
C TYR A 274 -4.00 -9.02 -14.09
N GLY A 275 -3.27 -10.06 -13.71
CA GLY A 275 -3.71 -11.45 -13.81
C GLY A 275 -3.61 -11.98 -15.24
N ALA A 276 -4.76 -12.16 -15.90
CA ALA A 276 -4.86 -12.68 -17.27
C ALA A 276 -4.94 -11.59 -18.35
N CYS A 277 -4.84 -10.32 -17.97
CA CYS A 277 -4.69 -9.17 -18.87
C CYS A 277 -3.50 -8.29 -18.44
N ALA A 278 -3.15 -7.33 -19.28
CA ALA A 278 -2.17 -6.28 -18.98
C ALA A 278 -2.81 -4.92 -19.23
N ILE A 279 -2.43 -3.90 -18.46
CA ILE A 279 -2.79 -2.49 -18.69
C ILE A 279 -1.49 -1.77 -19.02
N ASP A 280 -1.48 -1.06 -20.14
CA ASP A 280 -0.34 -0.31 -20.65
C ASP A 280 0.04 0.85 -19.71
N HIS A 281 1.27 1.35 -19.81
CA HIS A 281 1.79 2.46 -19.01
C HIS A 281 0.92 3.73 -19.11
N ASP A 282 0.19 3.92 -20.22
CA ASP A 282 -0.71 5.06 -20.43
C ASP A 282 -2.16 4.83 -19.96
N GLY A 283 -2.45 3.64 -19.42
CA GLY A 283 -3.76 3.26 -18.92
C GLY A 283 -4.70 2.65 -19.95
N THR A 284 -4.23 2.37 -21.18
CA THR A 284 -4.96 1.55 -22.15
C THR A 284 -4.85 0.06 -21.79
N GLY A 285 -5.78 -0.76 -22.27
CA GLY A 285 -5.76 -2.22 -22.09
C GLY A 285 -5.00 -2.91 -23.21
#